data_AF-A0A972HXQ9-F1
#
_entry.id   AF-A0A972HXQ9-F1
#
_cell.length_a   1.000
_cell.length_b   1.000
_cell.length_c   1.000
_cell.angle_alpha   90.00
_cell.angle_beta   90.00
_cell.angle_gamma   90.00
#
_symmetry.space_group_name_H-M   'P 1'
#
loop_
_entity.id
_entity.type
_entity.pdbx_description
1 polymer ?
#
loop_
_entity_poly.entity_id
_entity_poly.type
_entity_poly.pdbx_seq_one_letter_code
_entity_poly.pdbx_strand_id
1 'polypeptide(L)'
;MNCFYEKLGEITFPNAPGQFEAAIAELGRLKQKNTSLIFGLEDISAYGRTLTVYLIKRKFKVKHVNAALVAAERRSYNVLHKTDSFDAECAARVLLSKFDKLPDADPQDKFWVLKNLVARRRFIVKMNISLKNHLHSFLAGQPLRSWRGIRA
;
A
#
# COMPACT_ATOMS: atom_id res chain seq x y z
N MET A 1 3.36 18.89 -9.07
CA MET A 1 3.64 20.26 -8.64
C MET A 1 5.01 20.68 -9.17
N ASN A 2 5.20 21.92 -9.60
CA ASN A 2 6.53 22.47 -9.89
C ASN A 2 7.13 23.20 -8.66
N CYS A 3 8.32 23.79 -8.81
CA CYS A 3 8.99 24.56 -7.75
C CYS A 3 8.30 25.88 -7.38
N PHE A 4 7.29 26.31 -8.14
CA PHE A 4 6.49 27.51 -7.91
C PHE A 4 5.14 27.21 -7.25
N TYR A 5 4.96 26.01 -6.71
CA TYR A 5 3.69 25.54 -6.11
C TYR A 5 2.52 25.48 -7.10
N GLU A 6 2.80 25.34 -8.39
CA GLU A 6 1.78 25.20 -9.42
C GLU A 6 1.51 23.71 -9.72
N LYS A 7 0.23 23.37 -9.81
CA LYS A 7 -0.23 22.02 -10.17
C LYS A 7 -0.08 21.81 -11.68
N LEU A 8 0.92 21.02 -12.08
CA LEU A 8 1.17 20.65 -13.48
C LEU A 8 0.16 19.65 -14.06
N GLY A 9 -0.49 18.88 -13.19
CA GLY A 9 -1.41 17.82 -13.58
C GLY A 9 -1.70 16.88 -12.42
N GLU A 10 -2.60 15.94 -12.67
CA GLU A 10 -3.00 14.89 -11.74
C GLU A 10 -3.15 13.60 -12.54
N ILE A 11 -2.73 12.48 -11.94
CA ILE A 11 -2.92 11.16 -12.50
C ILE A 11 -3.52 10.25 -11.43
N THR A 12 -4.39 9.35 -11.85
CA THR A 12 -4.99 8.33 -10.99
C THR A 12 -4.68 6.98 -11.62
N PHE A 13 -4.04 6.10 -10.85
CA PHE A 13 -3.66 4.77 -11.33
C PHE A 13 -3.93 3.71 -10.26
N PRO A 14 -4.24 2.46 -10.67
CA PRO A 14 -4.39 1.36 -9.72
C PRO A 14 -3.07 1.05 -9.01
N ASN A 15 -3.11 0.73 -7.71
CA ASN A 15 -1.95 0.27 -6.95
C ASN A 15 -1.57 -1.18 -7.30
N ALA A 16 -1.23 -1.42 -8.56
CA ALA A 16 -0.84 -2.71 -9.10
C ALA A 16 0.54 -2.58 -9.78
N PRO A 17 1.50 -3.49 -9.52
CA PRO A 17 2.85 -3.41 -10.09
C PRO A 17 2.88 -3.27 -11.61
N GLY A 18 1.94 -3.89 -12.33
CA GLY A 18 1.85 -3.81 -13.79
C GLY A 18 1.45 -2.44 -14.35
N GLN A 19 0.91 -1.55 -13.52
CA GLN A 19 0.45 -0.22 -13.94
C GLN A 19 1.46 0.89 -13.62
N PHE A 20 2.49 0.60 -12.83
CA PHE A 20 3.45 1.62 -12.38
C PHE A 20 4.32 2.17 -13.51
N GLU A 21 4.71 1.34 -14.47
CA GLU A 21 5.49 1.79 -15.64
C GLU A 21 4.70 2.80 -16.48
N ALA A 22 3.41 2.50 -16.73
CA ALA A 22 2.52 3.37 -17.48
C ALA A 22 2.32 4.71 -16.74
N ALA A 23 2.10 4.67 -15.42
CA ALA A 23 1.98 5.86 -14.59
C ALA A 23 3.26 6.74 -14.63
N ILE A 24 4.44 6.13 -14.57
CA ILE A 24 5.71 6.87 -14.66
C ILE A 24 5.92 7.48 -16.05
N ALA A 25 5.53 6.77 -17.11
CA ALA A 25 5.59 7.31 -18.48
C ALA A 25 4.68 8.53 -18.65
N GLU A 26 3.48 8.50 -18.05
CA GLU A 26 2.54 9.62 -18.07
C GLU A 26 3.07 10.82 -17.26
N LEU A 27 3.63 10.59 -16.07
CA LEU A 27 4.33 11.63 -15.30
C LEU A 27 5.50 12.23 -16.09
N GLY A 28 6.20 11.42 -16.88
CA GLY A 28 7.26 11.86 -17.77
C GLY A 28 6.79 12.84 -18.85
N ARG A 29 5.54 12.74 -19.31
CA ARG A 29 4.94 13.68 -20.28
C ARG A 29 4.57 15.02 -19.65
N LEU A 30 4.13 15.00 -18.39
CA LEU A 30 3.77 16.21 -17.61
C LEU A 30 5.01 16.97 -17.09
N LYS A 31 6.17 16.32 -17.14
CA LYS A 31 7.42 16.85 -16.62
C LYS A 31 7.95 18.00 -17.49
N GLN A 32 8.33 19.10 -16.86
CA GLN A 32 9.03 20.20 -17.53
C GLN A 32 10.46 19.79 -17.93
N LYS A 33 10.95 20.32 -19.06
CA LYS A 33 12.32 20.06 -19.56
C LYS A 33 13.37 20.34 -18.47
N ASN A 34 14.38 19.49 -18.35
CA ASN A 34 15.49 19.57 -17.39
C ASN A 34 15.16 19.50 -15.89
N THR A 35 13.96 19.06 -15.50
CA THR A 35 13.65 18.83 -14.07
C THR A 35 13.97 17.41 -13.63
N SER A 36 13.95 17.12 -12.33
CA SER A 36 14.03 15.75 -11.78
C SER A 36 12.72 15.39 -11.09
N LEU A 37 12.26 14.14 -11.23
CA LEU A 37 11.07 13.66 -10.53
C LEU A 37 11.46 13.27 -9.09
N ILE A 38 10.71 13.81 -8.14
CA ILE A 38 10.83 13.52 -6.71
C ILE A 38 9.45 13.09 -6.24
N PHE A 39 9.39 12.00 -5.48
CA PHE A 39 8.14 11.44 -4.98
C PHE A 39 8.04 11.65 -3.48
N GLY A 40 6.90 12.13 -3.02
CA GLY A 40 6.54 12.18 -1.60
C GLY A 40 5.37 11.24 -1.37
N LEU A 41 5.57 10.23 -0.52
CA LEU A 41 4.54 9.24 -0.21
C LEU A 41 4.14 9.35 1.26
N GLU A 42 2.84 9.39 1.52
CA GLU A 42 2.31 9.41 2.89
C GLU A 42 2.44 8.04 3.57
N ASP A 43 2.02 6.98 2.88
CA ASP A 43 2.21 5.61 3.34
C ASP A 43 3.32 4.91 2.56
N ILE A 44 4.42 4.59 3.25
CA ILE A 44 5.57 3.87 2.68
C ILE A 44 5.62 2.39 3.08
N SER A 45 4.73 1.93 3.97
CA SER A 45 4.91 0.67 4.70
C SER A 45 3.77 -0.33 4.56
N ALA A 46 2.54 0.14 4.33
CA ALA A 46 1.36 -0.71 4.18
C ALA A 46 0.92 -0.75 2.71
N TYR A 47 -0.12 0.00 2.35
CA TYR A 47 -0.69 0.04 1.01
C TYR A 47 0.32 0.62 0.01
N GLY A 48 1.00 1.70 0.37
CA GLY A 48 1.98 2.36 -0.52
C GLY A 48 3.36 1.68 -0.58
N ARG A 49 3.56 0.57 0.16
CA ARG A 49 4.84 -0.17 0.18
C ARG A 49 5.26 -0.63 -1.21
N THR A 50 4.34 -1.21 -1.96
CA THR A 50 4.63 -1.78 -3.29
C THR A 50 5.15 -0.72 -4.25
N LEU A 51 4.52 0.46 -4.25
CA LEU A 51 4.96 1.61 -5.01
C LEU A 51 6.31 2.15 -4.51
N THR A 52 6.48 2.29 -3.20
CA THR A 52 7.72 2.76 -2.58
C THR A 52 8.93 1.91 -3.00
N VAL A 53 8.82 0.59 -2.88
CA VAL A 53 9.88 -0.35 -3.27
C VAL A 53 10.18 -0.27 -4.76
N TYR A 54 9.15 -0.13 -5.59
CA TYR A 54 9.32 0.02 -7.04
C TYR A 54 10.08 1.30 -7.40
N LEU A 55 9.72 2.44 -6.81
CA LEU A 55 10.37 3.72 -7.06
C LEU A 55 11.84 3.73 -6.59
N ILE A 56 12.11 3.16 -5.41
CA ILE A 56 13.49 3.03 -4.87
C ILE A 56 14.34 2.12 -5.78
N LYS A 57 13.79 0.99 -6.25
CA LYS A 57 14.49 0.10 -7.20
C LYS A 57 14.88 0.81 -8.50
N ARG A 58 14.00 1.70 -8.99
CA ARG A 58 14.23 2.56 -10.16
C ARG A 58 15.13 3.77 -9.88
N LYS A 59 15.71 3.88 -8.68
CA LYS A 59 16.62 4.97 -8.24
C LYS A 59 15.98 6.37 -8.22
N PHE A 60 14.66 6.45 -8.08
CA PHE A 60 14.01 7.73 -7.82
C PHE A 60 14.23 8.19 -6.39
N LYS A 61 14.23 9.51 -6.17
CA LYS A 61 14.21 10.10 -4.83
C LYS A 61 12.80 10.00 -4.28
N VAL A 62 12.63 9.24 -3.20
CA VAL A 62 11.35 9.04 -2.51
C VAL A 62 11.50 9.51 -1.08
N LYS A 63 10.65 10.45 -0.67
CA LYS A 63 10.56 10.96 0.69
C LYS A 63 9.30 10.44 1.37
N HIS A 64 9.41 10.16 2.66
CA HIS A 64 8.24 9.86 3.47
C HIS A 64 7.63 11.17 3.99
N VAL A 65 6.39 11.42 3.62
CA VAL A 65 5.64 12.61 4.01
C VAL A 65 4.73 12.25 5.17
N ASN A 66 4.95 12.82 6.35
CA ASN A 66 4.13 12.48 7.51
C ASN A 66 2.68 12.99 7.33
N ALA A 67 1.69 12.11 7.46
CA ALA A 67 0.27 12.43 7.40
C ALA A 67 -0.14 13.59 8.34
N ALA A 68 0.52 13.72 9.50
CA ALA A 68 0.26 14.83 10.42
C ALA A 68 0.64 16.20 9.84
N LEU A 69 1.70 16.24 9.02
CA LEU A 69 2.10 17.47 8.31
C LEU A 69 1.12 17.79 7.18
N VAL A 70 0.64 16.77 6.46
CA VAL A 70 -0.41 16.92 5.43
C VAL A 70 -1.70 17.44 6.06
N ALA A 71 -2.11 16.90 7.20
CA ALA A 71 -3.28 17.34 7.95
C ALA A 71 -3.12 18.76 8.52
N ALA A 72 -1.91 19.15 8.93
CA ALA A 72 -1.63 20.53 9.35
C ALA A 72 -1.74 21.51 8.17
N GLU A 73 -1.18 21.15 7.01
CA GLU A 73 -1.31 21.92 5.77
C GLU A 73 -2.78 22.08 5.38
N ARG A 74 -3.53 20.98 5.35
CA ARG A 74 -4.98 20.98 5.06
C ARG A 74 -5.77 21.90 5.98
N ARG A 75 -5.47 21.91 7.28
CA ARG A 75 -6.14 22.77 8.28
C ARG A 75 -5.80 24.25 8.17
N SER A 76 -4.70 24.60 7.48
CA SER A 76 -4.35 26.00 7.22
C SER A 76 -5.29 26.66 6.21
N TYR A 77 -5.97 25.86 5.39
CA TYR A 77 -6.98 26.34 4.46
C TYR A 77 -8.33 26.53 5.15
N ASN A 78 -8.99 27.64 4.83
CA ASN A 78 -10.28 28.01 5.43
C ASN A 78 -11.47 27.20 4.87
N VAL A 79 -11.21 26.21 4.01
CA VAL A 79 -12.22 25.42 3.30
C VAL A 79 -12.00 23.94 3.59
N LEU A 80 -13.08 23.26 3.98
CA LEU A 80 -13.12 21.81 4.16
C LEU A 80 -13.14 21.11 2.80
N HIS A 81 -11.97 20.87 2.23
CA HIS A 81 -11.82 19.98 1.08
C HIS A 81 -11.67 18.53 1.57
N LYS A 82 -12.39 17.58 0.98
CA LYS A 82 -12.35 16.13 1.31
C LYS A 82 -12.08 15.26 0.07
N THR A 83 -11.43 15.84 -0.94
CA THR A 83 -11.11 15.14 -2.18
C THR A 83 -9.70 14.58 -2.13
N ASP A 84 -9.50 13.37 -2.67
CA ASP A 84 -8.17 12.74 -2.75
C ASP A 84 -7.17 13.62 -3.51
N SER A 85 -7.65 14.34 -4.52
CA SER A 85 -6.89 15.34 -5.28
C SER A 85 -6.29 16.43 -4.38
N PHE A 86 -7.07 16.94 -3.42
CA PHE A 86 -6.62 17.98 -2.50
C PHE A 86 -5.64 17.43 -1.46
N ASP A 87 -5.87 16.21 -0.98
CA ASP A 87 -4.95 15.54 -0.06
C ASP A 87 -3.59 15.28 -0.74
N ALA A 88 -3.60 14.87 -2.01
CA ALA A 88 -2.39 14.72 -2.83
C ALA A 88 -1.67 16.06 -3.05
N GLU A 89 -2.41 17.15 -3.27
CA GLU A 89 -1.83 18.49 -3.38
C GLU A 89 -1.17 18.94 -2.08
N CYS A 90 -1.84 18.77 -0.94
CA CYS A 90 -1.29 19.08 0.38
C CYS A 90 0.00 18.29 0.63
N ALA A 91 0.01 16.99 0.32
CA ALA A 91 1.22 16.16 0.42
C ALA A 91 2.36 16.69 -0.46
N ALA A 92 2.06 17.13 -1.68
CA ALA A 92 3.05 17.72 -2.58
C ALA A 92 3.58 19.08 -2.08
N ARG A 93 2.74 19.91 -1.44
CA ARG A 93 3.15 21.18 -0.80
C ARG A 93 4.08 20.93 0.37
N VAL A 94 3.74 19.98 1.24
CA VAL A 94 4.60 19.57 2.36
C VAL A 94 5.93 19.05 1.85
N LEU A 95 5.93 18.21 0.81
CA LEU A 95 7.14 17.71 0.19
C LEU A 95 8.04 18.85 -0.30
N LEU A 96 7.48 19.83 -1.02
CA LEU A 96 8.24 20.94 -1.58
C LEU A 96 8.78 21.88 -0.50
N SER A 97 7.96 22.22 0.50
CA SER A 97 8.31 23.17 1.56
C SER A 97 9.30 22.61 2.58
N LYS A 98 9.27 21.30 2.84
CA LYS A 98 10.09 20.65 3.87
C LYS A 98 11.05 19.60 3.31
N PHE A 99 11.35 19.65 2.00
CA PHE A 99 12.12 18.62 1.29
C PHE A 99 13.39 18.18 2.03
N ASP A 100 14.21 19.14 2.49
CA ASP A 100 15.49 18.86 3.16
C ASP A 100 15.34 18.26 4.56
N LYS A 101 14.17 18.46 5.20
CA LYS A 101 13.88 17.98 6.55
C LYS A 101 13.16 16.64 6.55
N LEU A 102 12.64 16.20 5.40
CA LEU A 102 11.89 14.96 5.30
C LEU A 102 12.84 13.75 5.21
N PRO A 103 12.55 12.67 5.96
CA PRO A 103 13.32 11.45 5.87
C PRO A 103 13.13 10.80 4.49
N ASP A 104 14.19 10.16 3.99
CA ASP A 104 14.09 9.28 2.84
C ASP A 104 13.16 8.10 3.18
N ALA A 105 12.42 7.63 2.18
CA ALA A 105 11.50 6.52 2.36
C ALA A 105 12.30 5.23 2.63
N ASP A 106 12.12 4.67 3.82
CA ASP A 106 12.64 3.36 4.20
C ASP A 106 11.48 2.40 4.46
N PRO A 107 11.08 1.60 3.45
CA PRO A 107 10.11 0.54 3.67
C PRO A 107 10.76 -0.47 4.61
N GLN A 108 10.32 -0.49 5.88
CA GLN A 108 10.80 -1.35 6.98
C GLN A 108 10.58 -2.85 6.69
N ASP A 109 11.28 -3.35 5.67
CA ASP A 109 10.94 -4.57 4.95
C ASP A 109 11.13 -5.82 5.81
N LYS A 110 12.15 -5.83 6.67
CA LYS A 110 12.41 -6.95 7.58
C LYS A 110 11.24 -7.17 8.54
N PHE A 111 10.74 -6.10 9.16
CA PHE A 111 9.61 -6.16 10.08
C PHE A 111 8.31 -6.52 9.35
N TRP A 112 8.11 -5.96 8.16
CA TRP A 112 6.94 -6.26 7.34
C TRP A 112 6.92 -7.74 6.92
N VAL A 113 8.04 -8.30 6.44
CA VAL A 113 8.15 -9.71 6.07
C VAL A 113 7.89 -10.60 7.28
N LEU A 114 8.49 -10.30 8.44
CA LEU A 114 8.26 -11.06 9.67
C LEU A 114 6.78 -11.03 10.10
N LYS A 115 6.13 -9.86 10.06
CA LYS A 115 4.71 -9.71 10.37
C LYS A 115 3.84 -10.58 9.46
N ASN A 116 4.13 -10.59 8.15
CA ASN A 116 3.41 -11.42 7.18
C ASN A 116 3.63 -12.91 7.44
N LEU A 117 4.84 -13.34 7.75
CA LEU A 117 5.14 -14.74 8.09
C LEU A 117 4.39 -15.20 9.34
N VAL A 118 4.38 -14.38 10.40
CA VAL A 118 3.63 -14.68 11.64
C VAL A 118 2.13 -14.76 11.37
N ALA A 119 1.57 -13.84 10.59
CA ALA A 119 0.16 -13.85 10.19
C ALA A 119 -0.18 -15.11 9.38
N ARG A 120 0.67 -15.47 8.41
CA ARG A 120 0.53 -16.67 7.57
C ARG A 120 0.54 -17.94 8.42
N ARG A 121 1.46 -18.06 9.38
CA ARG A 121 1.50 -19.17 10.34
C ARG A 121 0.18 -19.29 11.12
N ARG A 122 -0.32 -18.19 11.68
CA ARG A 122 -1.59 -18.18 12.43
C ARG A 122 -2.77 -18.62 11.56
N PHE A 123 -2.80 -18.17 10.31
CA PHE A 123 -3.83 -18.56 9.35
C PHE A 123 -3.80 -20.07 9.06
N ILE A 124 -2.62 -20.64 8.81
CA ILE A 124 -2.46 -22.09 8.60
C ILE A 124 -2.94 -22.89 9.82
N VAL A 125 -2.58 -22.46 11.04
CA VAL A 125 -3.03 -23.12 12.27
C VAL A 125 -4.56 -23.09 12.38
N LYS A 126 -5.20 -21.94 12.12
CA LYS A 126 -6.67 -21.85 12.12
C LYS A 126 -7.31 -22.73 11.06
N MET A 127 -6.76 -22.78 9.86
CA MET A 127 -7.22 -23.67 8.80
C MET A 127 -7.11 -25.14 9.21
N ASN A 128 -6.00 -25.55 9.81
CA ASN A 128 -5.83 -26.93 10.27
C ASN A 128 -6.89 -27.32 11.32
N ILE A 129 -7.19 -26.43 12.26
CA ILE A 129 -8.26 -26.65 13.25
C ILE A 129 -9.62 -26.76 12.54
N SER A 130 -9.92 -25.87 11.61
CA SER A 130 -11.17 -25.90 10.84
C SER A 130 -11.32 -27.18 10.02
N LEU A 131 -10.26 -27.61 9.31
CA LEU A 131 -10.23 -28.84 8.54
C LEU A 131 -10.42 -30.07 9.42
N LYS A 132 -9.76 -30.11 10.59
CA LYS A 132 -9.96 -31.17 11.58
C LYS A 132 -11.41 -31.24 12.05
N ASN A 133 -12.01 -30.09 12.36
CA ASN A 133 -13.41 -30.03 12.80
C ASN A 133 -14.37 -30.48 11.69
N HIS A 134 -14.15 -30.05 10.44
CA HIS A 134 -14.94 -30.52 9.29
C HIS A 134 -14.85 -32.03 9.11
N LEU A 135 -13.65 -32.62 9.26
CA LEU A 135 -13.47 -34.06 9.18
C LEU A 135 -14.21 -34.79 10.31
N HIS A 136 -14.12 -34.31 11.55
CA HIS A 136 -14.88 -34.88 12.66
C HIS A 136 -16.38 -34.83 12.42
N SER A 137 -16.92 -33.71 11.93
CA SER A 137 -18.34 -33.60 11.59
C SER A 137 -18.75 -34.55 10.47
N PHE A 138 -17.90 -34.75 9.46
CA PHE A 138 -18.16 -35.69 8.37
C PHE A 138 -18.21 -37.14 8.87
N LEU A 139 -17.23 -37.57 9.67
CA LEU A 139 -17.16 -38.92 10.22
C LEU A 139 -18.27 -39.18 11.25
N ALA A 140 -18.54 -38.23 12.15
CA ALA A 140 -19.62 -38.35 13.13
C ALA A 140 -21.01 -38.30 12.49
N GLY A 141 -21.14 -37.63 11.34
CA GLY A 141 -22.37 -37.56 10.55
C GLY A 141 -22.62 -38.78 9.66
N GLN A 142 -21.66 -39.71 9.51
CA GLN A 142 -21.91 -40.97 8.80
C GLN A 142 -22.73 -41.91 9.68
N PRO A 143 -23.97 -42.28 9.30
CA PRO A 143 -24.66 -43.37 9.97
C PRO A 143 -23.88 -44.65 9.69
N LEU A 144 -23.65 -45.47 10.74
CA LEU A 144 -23.18 -46.85 10.64
C LEU A 144 -24.16 -47.67 9.77
N ARG A 145 -24.07 -47.55 8.45
CA ARG A 145 -24.76 -48.43 7.51
C ARG A 145 -23.75 -49.39 6.90
N SER A 146 -24.10 -50.66 7.06
CA SER A 146 -23.56 -51.87 6.43
C SER A 146 -22.35 -52.55 7.07
N TRP A 147 -22.48 -52.97 8.33
CA TRP A 147 -22.00 -54.29 8.76
C TRP A 147 -23.12 -55.01 9.52
N ARG A 148 -24.21 -55.37 8.82
CA ARG A 148 -25.05 -56.49 9.25
C ARG A 148 -24.56 -57.70 8.48
N GLY A 149 -23.78 -58.53 9.17
CA GLY A 149 -23.24 -59.77 8.67
C GLY A 149 -24.32 -60.70 8.13
N ILE A 150 -23.91 -61.35 7.05
CA ILE A 150 -24.37 -62.64 6.54
C ILE A 150 -24.84 -63.52 7.71
N ARG A 151 -26.14 -63.84 7.75
CA ARG A 151 -26.62 -65.09 8.36
C ARG A 151 -27.02 -65.98 7.20
N ALA A 152 -26.23 -67.03 7.00
CA ALA A 152 -26.63 -68.22 6.25
C ALA A 152 -27.50 -69.10 7.15
#